data_AF-A0A8J6HXA0-F1
#
_entry.id   AF-A0A8J6HXA0-F1
#
_cell.length_a   1.000
_cell.length_b   1.000
_cell.length_c   1.000
_cell.angle_alpha   90.00
_cell.angle_beta   90.00
_cell.angle_gamma   90.00
#
_symmetry.space_group_name_H-M   'P 1'
#
loop_
_entity.id
_entity.type
_entity.pdbx_description
1 polymer ?
#
loop_
_entity_poly.entity_id
_entity_poly.type
_entity_poly.pdbx_seq_one_letter_code
_entity_poly.pdbx_strand_id
1 'polypeptide(L)'
;MAGIMLGPRYAPLSQLVYLLLGLVGVPVFSQGGGLNYVFRPGFGFILGFVGAAAVVGACSPLIRKPTFLKCFGLTLTGMLVIYLIALPYLYFLNHLVLKQPVAFTQLALGMTPFLLGDLVKALLIAGLVPPLWRRLPEL
;
A
#
# COMPACT_ATOMS: atom_id res chain seq x y z
N MET A 1 -3.43 -7.09 2.42
CA MET A 1 -3.58 -8.14 3.46
C MET A 1 -3.65 -7.55 4.87
N ALA A 2 -2.62 -6.81 5.34
CA ALA A 2 -2.60 -6.23 6.69
C ALA A 2 -3.88 -5.49 7.09
N GLY A 3 -4.40 -4.60 6.24
CA GLY A 3 -5.67 -3.89 6.48
C GLY A 3 -6.88 -4.81 6.71
N ILE A 4 -6.94 -5.97 6.05
CA ILE A 4 -8.09 -6.88 6.17
C ILE A 4 -7.95 -7.79 7.39
N MET A 5 -6.72 -8.13 7.79
CA MET A 5 -6.45 -9.13 8.83
C MET A 5 -6.11 -8.55 10.22
N LEU A 6 -5.57 -7.34 10.27
CA LEU A 6 -5.10 -6.72 11.52
C LEU A 6 -6.08 -5.67 12.08
N GLY A 7 -7.14 -5.38 11.34
CA GLY A 7 -8.14 -4.42 11.77
C GLY A 7 -7.66 -2.96 11.78
N PRO A 8 -8.49 -2.05 12.33
CA PRO A 8 -8.27 -0.61 12.26
C PRO A 8 -7.08 -0.10 13.07
N ARG A 9 -6.68 -0.83 14.13
CA ARG A 9 -5.60 -0.41 15.02
C ARG A 9 -4.24 -0.96 14.57
N TYR A 10 -4.14 -2.26 14.36
CA TYR A 10 -2.86 -2.91 14.13
C TYR A 10 -2.39 -2.83 12.67
N ALA A 11 -3.30 -2.67 11.71
CA ALA A 11 -2.91 -2.50 10.30
C ALA A 11 -2.05 -1.24 10.05
N PRO A 12 -2.50 -0.02 10.41
CA PRO A 12 -1.67 1.17 10.21
C PRO A 12 -0.41 1.14 11.09
N LEU A 13 -0.49 0.63 12.33
CA LEU A 13 0.67 0.50 13.21
C LEU A 13 1.74 -0.41 12.60
N SER A 14 1.36 -1.54 12.02
CA SER A 14 2.30 -2.45 11.35
C SER A 14 3.03 -1.76 10.20
N GLN A 15 2.31 -1.01 9.36
CA GLN A 15 2.94 -0.28 8.25
C GLN A 15 3.79 0.90 8.75
N LEU A 16 3.38 1.55 9.84
CA LEU A 16 4.16 2.62 10.45
C LEU A 16 5.48 2.08 11.03
N VAL A 17 5.46 0.91 11.69
CA VAL A 17 6.67 0.24 12.15
C VAL A 17 7.59 -0.10 10.98
N TYR A 18 7.05 -0.65 9.89
CA TYR A 18 7.82 -0.91 8.66
C TYR A 18 8.48 0.35 8.10
N LEU A 19 7.73 1.46 8.03
CA LEU A 19 8.25 2.76 7.59
C LEU A 19 9.38 3.26 8.50
N LEU A 20 9.17 3.25 9.83
CA LEU A 20 10.14 3.75 10.79
C LEU A 20 11.42 2.90 10.82
N LEU A 21 11.31 1.58 10.78
CA LEU A 21 12.46 0.68 10.72
C LEU A 21 13.32 0.98 9.48
N GLY A 22 12.68 1.14 8.33
CA GLY A 22 13.40 1.49 7.12
C GLY A 22 14.07 2.86 7.20
N LEU A 23 13.42 3.88 7.78
CA LEU A 23 14.00 5.22 7.94
C LEU A 23 15.18 5.27 8.92
N VAL A 24 15.15 4.46 9.99
CA VAL A 24 16.28 4.32 10.95
C VAL A 24 17.52 3.69 10.31
N GLY A 25 17.37 3.04 9.14
CA GLY A 25 18.49 2.48 8.39
C GLY A 25 18.48 0.96 8.27
N VAL A 26 17.48 0.28 8.84
CA VAL A 26 17.33 -1.16 8.65
C VAL A 26 16.98 -1.40 7.16
N PRO A 27 17.68 -2.30 6.44
CA PRO A 27 17.51 -2.46 5.00
C PRO A 27 16.25 -3.30 4.66
N VAL A 28 15.08 -2.85 5.11
CA VAL A 28 13.78 -3.50 4.87
C VAL A 28 13.10 -3.01 3.60
N PHE A 29 13.50 -1.85 3.06
CA PHE A 29 12.97 -1.37 1.79
C PHE A 29 13.70 -2.03 0.62
N SER A 30 13.07 -2.06 -0.56
CA SER A 30 13.61 -2.76 -1.74
C SER A 30 15.00 -2.29 -2.18
N GLN A 31 15.40 -1.07 -1.83
CA GLN A 31 16.73 -0.51 -2.15
C GLN A 31 17.53 -0.13 -0.89
N GLY A 32 17.32 -0.85 0.22
CA GLY A 32 18.02 -0.64 1.49
C GLY A 32 17.17 0.10 2.51
N GLY A 33 17.72 1.16 3.12
CA GLY A 33 17.08 1.94 4.18
C GLY A 33 17.77 3.29 4.40
N GLY A 34 17.33 4.02 5.42
CA GLY A 34 17.87 5.29 5.87
C GLY A 34 17.01 6.49 5.48
N LEU A 35 17.27 7.63 6.13
CA LEU A 35 16.54 8.88 5.90
C LEU A 35 16.64 9.38 4.45
N ASN A 36 17.76 9.11 3.77
CA ASN A 36 17.94 9.47 2.36
C ASN A 36 16.96 8.72 1.43
N TYR A 37 16.31 7.66 1.91
CA TYR A 37 15.30 6.95 1.13
C TYR A 37 14.09 7.82 0.81
N VAL A 38 13.83 8.88 1.59
CA VAL A 38 12.77 9.87 1.27
C VAL A 38 12.97 10.40 -0.16
N PHE A 39 14.20 10.65 -0.60
CA PHE A 39 14.44 11.16 -1.96
C PHE A 39 14.30 10.11 -3.08
N ARG A 40 13.80 8.90 -2.77
CA ARG A 40 13.56 7.85 -3.76
C ARG A 40 12.10 7.83 -4.21
N PRO A 41 11.83 7.60 -5.50
CA PRO A 41 10.47 7.39 -6.04
C PRO A 41 9.61 6.41 -5.25
N GLY A 42 10.23 5.30 -4.80
CA GLY A 42 9.55 4.24 -4.07
C GLY A 42 9.00 4.66 -2.70
N PHE A 43 9.50 5.76 -2.11
CA PHE A 43 9.05 6.20 -0.78
C PHE A 43 7.58 6.63 -0.76
N GLY A 44 7.09 7.26 -1.83
CA GLY A 44 5.70 7.66 -1.95
C GLY A 44 4.72 6.47 -1.86
N PHE A 45 5.13 5.30 -2.34
CA PHE A 45 4.35 4.07 -2.22
C PHE A 45 4.33 3.54 -0.79
N ILE A 46 5.43 3.67 -0.04
CA ILE A 46 5.50 3.28 1.37
C ILE A 46 4.55 4.15 2.20
N LEU A 47 4.52 5.46 1.96
CA LEU A 47 3.52 6.35 2.56
C LEU A 47 2.10 5.93 2.18
N GLY A 48 1.89 5.58 0.90
CA GLY A 48 0.66 5.01 0.39
C GLY A 48 0.23 3.73 1.12
N PHE A 49 1.16 2.85 1.48
CA PHE A 49 0.87 1.62 2.23
C PHE A 49 0.33 1.91 3.63
N VAL A 50 0.89 2.92 4.33
CA VAL A 50 0.38 3.35 5.64
C VAL A 50 -1.05 3.87 5.51
N GLY A 51 -1.30 4.75 4.53
CA GLY A 51 -2.64 5.28 4.25
C GLY A 51 -3.65 4.19 3.88
N ALA A 52 -3.26 3.27 3.00
CA ALA A 52 -4.11 2.16 2.59
C ALA A 52 -4.40 1.20 3.75
N ALA A 53 -3.42 0.92 4.60
CA ALA A 53 -3.63 0.11 5.79
C ALA A 53 -4.58 0.78 6.79
N ALA A 54 -4.52 2.11 6.94
CA ALA A 54 -5.46 2.85 7.76
C ALA A 54 -6.89 2.78 7.21
N VAL A 55 -7.08 3.06 5.91
CA VAL A 55 -8.40 3.06 5.26
C VAL A 55 -9.00 1.66 5.20
N VAL A 56 -8.25 0.68 4.70
CA VAL A 56 -8.73 -0.71 4.61
C VAL A 56 -8.92 -1.30 6.02
N GLY A 57 -8.01 -0.99 6.95
CA GLY A 57 -8.14 -1.34 8.36
C GLY A 57 -9.43 -0.80 8.97
N ALA A 58 -9.76 0.47 8.75
CA ALA A 58 -11.00 1.10 9.21
C ALA A 58 -12.26 0.45 8.61
N CYS A 59 -12.20 0.03 7.35
CA CYS A 59 -13.33 -0.63 6.68
C CYS A 59 -13.46 -2.13 7.00
N SER A 60 -12.40 -2.78 7.48
CA SER A 60 -12.39 -4.23 7.75
C SER A 60 -13.46 -4.71 8.75
N PRO A 61 -13.81 -3.99 9.85
CA PRO A 61 -14.83 -4.45 10.80
C PRO A 61 -16.25 -4.41 10.21
N LEU A 62 -16.47 -3.65 9.14
CA LEU A 62 -17.75 -3.62 8.43
C LEU A 62 -18.03 -4.96 7.72
N ILE A 63 -17.01 -5.80 7.58
CA ILE A 63 -17.08 -7.07 6.86
C ILE A 63 -17.11 -8.23 7.85
N ARG A 64 -18.31 -8.54 8.37
CA ARG A 64 -18.55 -9.65 9.31
C ARG A 64 -18.08 -11.03 8.82
N LYS A 65 -18.06 -11.26 7.52
CA LYS A 65 -17.56 -12.49 6.88
C LYS A 65 -16.78 -12.08 5.63
N PRO A 66 -15.46 -12.31 5.58
CA PRO A 66 -14.66 -12.02 4.40
C PRO A 66 -15.07 -12.97 3.27
N THR A 67 -15.73 -12.43 2.26
CA THR A 67 -16.02 -13.13 1.00
C THR A 67 -15.07 -12.61 -0.07
N PHE A 68 -14.87 -13.40 -1.13
CA PHE A 68 -14.01 -13.01 -2.25
C PHE A 68 -14.30 -11.58 -2.75
N LEU A 69 -15.56 -11.28 -3.05
CA LEU A 69 -15.97 -9.98 -3.59
C LEU A 69 -15.68 -8.81 -2.64
N LYS A 70 -15.89 -9.03 -1.34
CA LYS A 70 -15.65 -8.03 -0.29
C LYS A 70 -14.16 -7.77 -0.09
N CYS A 71 -13.35 -8.84 -0.03
CA CYS A 71 -11.91 -8.72 0.06
C CYS A 71 -11.31 -8.09 -1.19
N PHE A 72 -11.82 -8.44 -2.38
CA PHE A 72 -11.41 -7.83 -3.64
C PHE A 72 -11.70 -6.32 -3.63
N GLY A 73 -12.94 -5.92 -3.30
CA GLY A 73 -13.33 -4.51 -3.19
C GLY A 73 -12.46 -3.72 -2.21
N LEU A 74 -12.23 -4.25 -1.00
CA LEU A 74 -11.33 -3.62 -0.03
C LEU A 74 -9.89 -3.48 -0.55
N THR A 75 -9.40 -4.48 -1.27
CA THR A 75 -8.03 -4.46 -1.80
C THR A 75 -7.91 -3.43 -2.93
N LEU A 76 -8.94 -3.26 -3.76
CA LEU A 76 -9.02 -2.19 -4.75
C LEU A 76 -9.06 -0.81 -4.08
N THR A 77 -9.82 -0.64 -2.99
CA THR A 77 -9.80 0.62 -2.22
C THR A 77 -8.41 0.93 -1.70
N GLY A 78 -7.71 -0.07 -1.15
CA GLY A 78 -6.32 0.09 -0.73
C GLY A 78 -5.39 0.49 -1.88
N MET A 79 -5.51 -0.16 -3.03
CA MET A 79 -4.76 0.18 -4.25
C MET A 79 -4.98 1.64 -4.65
N LEU A 80 -6.24 2.10 -4.70
CA LEU A 80 -6.57 3.49 -5.02
C LEU A 80 -5.89 4.46 -4.05
N VAL A 81 -5.96 4.20 -2.74
CA VAL A 81 -5.31 5.04 -1.72
C VAL A 81 -3.79 5.09 -1.92
N ILE A 82 -3.14 3.96 -2.26
CA ILE A 82 -1.70 3.93 -2.55
C ILE A 82 -1.37 4.86 -3.70
N TYR A 83 -2.07 4.74 -4.84
CA TYR A 83 -1.78 5.58 -6.01
C TYR A 83 -2.14 7.05 -5.80
N LEU A 84 -3.19 7.35 -5.02
CA LEU A 84 -3.56 8.72 -4.66
C LEU A 84 -2.48 9.43 -3.84
N ILE A 85 -1.68 8.71 -3.06
CA ILE A 85 -0.58 9.27 -2.27
C ILE A 85 0.73 9.23 -3.07
N ALA A 86 1.01 8.09 -3.72
CA ALA A 86 2.28 7.85 -4.40
C ALA A 86 2.47 8.73 -5.65
N LEU A 87 1.41 8.96 -6.44
CA LEU A 87 1.52 9.74 -7.68
C LEU A 87 1.83 11.23 -7.41
N PRO A 88 1.13 11.93 -6.50
CA PRO A 88 1.51 13.30 -6.13
C PRO A 88 2.93 13.36 -5.56
N TYR A 89 3.30 12.40 -4.70
CA TYR A 89 4.65 12.32 -4.16
C TYR A 89 5.71 12.24 -5.27
N LEU A 90 5.50 11.32 -6.22
CA LEU A 90 6.39 11.12 -7.35
C LEU A 90 6.46 12.35 -8.25
N TYR A 91 5.34 13.02 -8.48
CA TYR A 91 5.27 14.24 -9.27
C TYR A 91 6.11 15.36 -8.65
N PHE A 92 5.91 15.64 -7.35
CA PHE A 92 6.67 16.67 -6.64
C PHE A 92 8.15 16.31 -6.51
N LEU A 93 8.48 15.05 -6.26
CA LEU A 93 9.87 14.58 -6.19
C LEU A 93 10.61 14.86 -7.52
N ASN A 94 9.98 14.53 -8.65
CA ASN A 94 10.56 14.76 -9.97
C ASN A 94 10.77 16.25 -10.27
N HIS A 95 9.81 17.11 -9.90
CA HIS A 95 9.88 18.54 -10.15
C HIS A 95 10.85 19.28 -9.23
N LEU A 96 10.76 19.03 -7.92
CA LEU A 96 11.43 19.84 -6.90
C LEU A 96 12.83 19.31 -6.56
N VAL A 97 13.01 17.99 -6.55
CA VAL A 97 14.25 17.36 -6.08
C VAL A 97 15.11 16.89 -7.24
N LEU A 98 14.53 16.08 -8.14
CA LEU A 98 15.29 15.49 -9.26
C LEU A 98 15.49 16.47 -10.43
N LYS A 99 14.75 17.59 -10.45
CA LYS A 99 14.76 18.60 -11.51
C LYS A 99 14.54 18.01 -12.91
N GLN A 100 13.79 16.93 -12.99
CA GLN A 100 13.36 16.29 -14.23
C GLN A 100 11.84 16.31 -14.28
N PRO A 101 11.22 17.42 -14.69
CA PRO A 101 9.77 17.54 -14.71
C PRO A 101 9.17 16.56 -15.71
N VAL A 102 8.26 15.73 -15.22
CA VAL A 102 7.50 14.74 -16.02
C VAL A 102 6.02 15.10 -15.91
N ALA A 103 5.30 15.08 -17.03
CA ALA A 103 3.87 15.37 -17.00
C ALA A 103 3.14 14.35 -16.12
N PHE A 104 2.12 14.79 -15.36
CA PHE A 104 1.36 13.90 -14.49
C PHE A 104 0.74 12.72 -15.26
N THR A 105 0.28 12.97 -16.49
CA THR A 105 -0.26 11.94 -17.40
C THR A 105 0.78 10.89 -17.77
N GLN A 106 2.03 11.29 -18.02
CA GLN A 106 3.13 10.36 -18.30
C GLN A 106 3.46 9.49 -17.08
N LEU A 107 3.45 10.07 -15.88
CA LEU A 107 3.61 9.31 -14.64
C LEU A 107 2.48 8.29 -14.46
N ALA A 108 1.24 8.70 -14.66
CA ALA A 108 0.08 7.81 -14.56
C ALA A 108 0.14 6.67 -15.59
N LEU A 109 0.50 6.97 -16.85
CA LEU A 109 0.68 5.96 -17.89
C LEU A 109 1.84 5.00 -17.57
N GLY A 110 2.94 5.51 -17.01
CA GLY A 110 4.07 4.70 -16.55
C GLY A 110 3.69 3.73 -15.42
N MET A 111 2.60 4.01 -14.68
CA MET A 111 2.10 3.13 -13.63
C MET A 111 1.18 2.00 -14.13
N THR A 112 0.76 2.02 -15.40
CA THR A 112 -0.12 1.00 -15.99
C THR A 112 0.36 -0.45 -15.77
N PRO A 113 1.63 -0.82 -16.01
CA PRO A 113 2.09 -2.19 -15.77
C PRO A 113 2.05 -2.57 -14.28
N PHE A 114 2.28 -1.62 -13.38
CA PHE A 114 2.18 -1.85 -11.93
C PHE A 114 0.73 -2.08 -11.51
N LEU A 115 -0.22 -1.34 -12.10
CA LEU A 115 -1.63 -1.48 -11.82
C LEU A 115 -2.16 -2.87 -12.23
N LEU A 116 -1.71 -3.38 -13.39
CA LEU A 116 -2.01 -4.75 -13.80
C LEU A 116 -1.45 -5.79 -12.80
N GLY A 117 -0.20 -5.61 -12.37
CA GLY A 117 0.40 -6.48 -11.34
C GLY A 117 -0.35 -6.43 -10.00
N ASP A 118 -0.82 -5.26 -9.60
CA ASP A 118 -1.57 -5.07 -8.36
C ASP A 118 -2.99 -5.65 -8.44
N LEU A 119 -3.62 -5.65 -9.62
CA LEU A 119 -4.88 -6.36 -9.84
C LEU A 119 -4.71 -7.87 -9.66
N VAL A 120 -3.61 -8.45 -10.17
CA VAL A 120 -3.30 -9.88 -9.94
C VAL A 120 -3.13 -10.15 -8.46
N LYS A 121 -2.37 -9.31 -7.73
CA LYS A 121 -2.23 -9.42 -6.27
C LYS A 121 -3.59 -9.29 -5.57
N ALA A 122 -4.46 -8.39 -6.00
CA ALA A 122 -5.78 -8.20 -5.42
C ALA A 122 -6.65 -9.45 -5.58
N LEU A 123 -6.62 -10.11 -6.75
CA LEU A 123 -7.32 -11.38 -6.98
C LEU A 123 -6.78 -12.49 -6.06
N LEU A 124 -5.45 -12.58 -5.91
CA LEU A 124 -4.83 -13.56 -5.01
C LEU A 124 -5.24 -13.31 -3.54
N ILE A 125 -5.19 -12.06 -3.09
CA ILE A 125 -5.61 -11.68 -1.73
C ILE A 125 -7.09 -12.02 -1.51
N ALA A 126 -7.96 -11.70 -2.47
CA ALA A 126 -9.38 -12.01 -2.40
C ALA A 126 -9.67 -13.51 -2.32
N GLY A 127 -8.86 -14.34 -2.98
CA GLY A 127 -8.94 -15.80 -2.91
C GLY A 127 -8.39 -16.40 -1.61
N LEU A 128 -7.29 -15.84 -1.07
CA LEU A 128 -6.57 -16.41 0.08
C LEU A 128 -7.14 -15.97 1.44
N VAL A 129 -7.68 -14.76 1.54
CA VAL A 129 -8.15 -14.22 2.82
C VAL A 129 -9.35 -15.00 3.39
N PRO A 130 -10.40 -15.36 2.62
CA PRO A 130 -11.52 -16.13 3.17
C PRO A 130 -11.14 -17.51 3.74
N PRO A 131 -10.30 -18.34 3.07
CA PRO A 131 -9.78 -19.57 3.65
C PRO A 131 -8.91 -19.35 4.90
N LEU A 132 -8.04 -18.33 4.90
CA LEU A 132 -7.17 -18.02 6.04
C LEU A 132 -8.00 -17.59 7.26
N TRP A 133 -9.02 -16.75 7.05
CA TRP A 133 -9.93 -16.31 8.11
C TRP A 133 -10.64 -17.47 8.80
N ARG A 134 -11.04 -18.50 8.05
CA ARG A 134 -11.68 -19.70 8.63
C ARG A 134 -10.73 -20.52 9.52
N ARG A 135 -9.42 -20.43 9.28
CA ARG A 135 -8.39 -21.18 10.03
C ARG A 135 -7.80 -20.38 11.19
N LEU A 136 -7.91 -19.06 11.16
CA LEU A 136 -7.40 -18.14 12.18
C LEU A 136 -8.54 -17.22 12.66
N PRO A 137 -9.53 -17.75 13.40
CA PRO A 137 -10.69 -16.98 13.87
C PRO A 137 -10.36 -15.95 14.97
N GLU A 138 -9.13 -15.97 15.49
CA GLU A 138 -8.66 -15.06 16.55
C GLU A 138 -8.04 -13.75 16.03
N LEU A 139 -7.92 -13.59 14.70
CA LEU A 139 -7.54 -12.34 14.02
C LEU A 139 -8.78 -11.54 13.63
#